data_AF-A0A1X2IJZ0-F1
#
_entry.id   AF-A0A1X2IJZ0-F1
#
_cell.length_a   1.000
_cell.length_b   1.000
_cell.length_c   1.000
_cell.angle_alpha   90.00
_cell.angle_beta   90.00
_cell.angle_gamma   90.00
#
_symmetry.space_group_name_H-M   'P 1'
#
loop_
_entity.id
_entity.type
_entity.pdbx_description
1 polymer ?
#
loop_
_entity_poly.entity_id
_entity_poly.type
_entity_poly.pdbx_seq_one_letter_code
_entity_poly.pdbx_strand_id
1 'polypeptide(L)'
;LILCSFENGNTKMGYAYSEDIGDCRGFTNGYIGFTTGTNDAYTVVQDYGKRKHKNPFKRYMKELAKLSSYKFNDPRRADTSKLKGFAKVWKKTACSDPMFVQTQIDVGHAMYLKPSLKYAASVGVKSNLGKALFYGKFEIYLFIMI
;
A
#
# COMPACT_ATOMS: atom_id res chain seq x y z
N LEU A 1 -17.72 2.74 3.01
CA LEU A 1 -16.87 1.53 3.00
C LEU A 1 -17.40 0.49 1.99
N ILE A 2 -17.79 0.93 0.78
CA ILE A 2 -18.51 0.11 -0.20
C ILE A 2 -17.62 -0.30 -1.40
N LEU A 3 -16.42 0.27 -1.57
CA LEU A 3 -15.62 0.02 -2.76
C LEU A 3 -14.81 -1.30 -2.76
N CYS A 4 -14.70 -2.01 -1.63
CA CYS A 4 -14.00 -3.30 -1.58
C CYS A 4 -14.89 -4.50 -1.96
N SER A 5 -16.15 -4.27 -2.35
CA SER A 5 -17.12 -5.34 -2.59
C SER A 5 -17.29 -5.75 -4.06
N PHE A 6 -16.79 -4.98 -5.04
CA PHE A 6 -17.26 -5.18 -6.42
C PHE A 6 -16.39 -6.08 -7.32
N GLU A 7 -15.20 -6.54 -6.92
CA GLU A 7 -14.39 -7.29 -7.88
C GLU A 7 -13.83 -8.65 -7.45
N ASN A 8 -13.81 -9.04 -6.17
CA ASN A 8 -13.19 -10.35 -5.88
C ASN A 8 -13.56 -11.08 -4.57
N GLY A 9 -14.75 -10.88 -4.00
CA GLY A 9 -15.47 -11.81 -3.10
C GLY A 9 -14.73 -12.45 -1.90
N ASN A 10 -13.49 -12.07 -1.59
CA ASN A 10 -12.63 -12.76 -0.65
C ASN A 10 -11.65 -11.76 -0.05
N THR A 11 -11.95 -11.30 1.16
CA THR A 11 -11.13 -10.32 1.91
C THR A 11 -9.67 -10.78 2.08
N LYS A 12 -9.39 -12.09 1.99
CA LYS A 12 -8.02 -12.64 2.05
C LYS A 12 -7.22 -12.45 0.77
N MET A 13 -7.87 -12.39 -0.40
CA MET A 13 -7.18 -12.21 -1.68
C MET A 13 -6.61 -10.79 -1.81
N GLY A 14 -7.31 -9.78 -1.29
CA GLY A 14 -6.87 -8.38 -1.37
C GLY A 14 -5.54 -8.12 -0.67
N TYR A 15 -5.36 -8.54 0.58
CA TYR A 15 -4.10 -8.31 1.32
C TYR A 15 -2.91 -9.08 0.76
N ALA A 16 -3.16 -10.24 0.15
CA ALA A 16 -2.14 -11.07 -0.47
C ALA A 16 -1.81 -10.62 -1.90
N TYR A 17 -2.63 -9.77 -2.52
CA TYR A 17 -2.38 -9.31 -3.88
C TYR A 17 -0.98 -8.69 -3.99
N SER A 18 -0.27 -9.06 -5.04
CA SER A 18 1.07 -8.56 -5.33
C SER A 18 1.44 -8.94 -6.74
N GLU A 19 1.59 -7.93 -7.59
CA GLU A 19 1.84 -8.09 -9.03
C GLU A 19 2.49 -6.83 -9.58
N ASP A 20 3.36 -6.99 -10.57
CA ASP A 20 3.85 -5.89 -11.39
C ASP A 20 2.95 -5.81 -12.62
N ILE A 21 2.09 -4.80 -12.67
CA ILE A 21 1.09 -4.63 -13.73
C ILE A 21 1.65 -3.82 -14.91
N GLY A 22 2.94 -3.49 -14.91
CA GLY A 22 3.58 -2.75 -16.00
C GLY A 22 3.14 -1.28 -16.09
N ASP A 23 2.61 -0.72 -15.01
CA ASP A 23 2.12 0.67 -14.95
C ASP A 23 3.23 1.69 -14.61
N CYS A 24 4.49 1.27 -14.72
CA CYS A 24 5.66 2.05 -14.31
C CYS A 24 5.69 2.42 -12.82
N ARG A 25 4.94 1.73 -11.95
CA ARG A 25 5.01 1.90 -10.48
C ARG A 25 5.63 0.70 -9.77
N GLY A 26 6.09 -0.29 -10.54
CA GLY A 26 6.69 -1.53 -10.04
C GLY A 26 5.63 -2.47 -9.47
N PHE A 27 5.92 -3.14 -8.35
CA PHE A 27 4.94 -4.04 -7.75
C PHE A 27 3.82 -3.26 -7.05
N THR A 28 2.57 -3.56 -7.39
CA THR A 28 1.34 -3.14 -6.71
C THR A 28 0.90 -4.24 -5.75
N ASN A 29 0.72 -3.90 -4.47
CA ASN A 29 0.58 -4.88 -3.39
C ASN A 29 -0.54 -4.56 -2.40
N GLY A 30 -1.16 -5.58 -1.82
CA GLY A 30 -2.13 -5.44 -0.74
C GLY A 30 -3.46 -4.84 -1.16
N TYR A 31 -4.32 -4.62 -0.17
CA TYR A 31 -5.74 -4.33 -0.40
C TYR A 31 -6.04 -2.95 -1.02
N ILE A 32 -5.10 -2.00 -0.93
CA ILE A 32 -5.22 -0.65 -1.52
C ILE A 32 -4.23 -0.39 -2.64
N GLY A 33 -3.45 -1.40 -3.06
CA GLY A 33 -2.48 -1.25 -4.12
C GLY A 33 -1.23 -0.43 -3.73
N PHE A 34 -0.62 -0.75 -2.59
CA PHE A 34 0.69 -0.22 -2.19
C PHE A 34 1.73 -0.49 -3.27
N THR A 35 2.30 0.57 -3.87
CA THR A 35 3.32 0.38 -4.90
C THR A 35 4.74 0.49 -4.36
N THR A 36 5.68 -0.24 -4.95
CA THR A 36 7.11 -0.11 -4.63
C THR A 36 7.68 1.19 -5.17
N GLY A 37 7.14 1.69 -6.28
CA GLY A 37 7.53 2.95 -6.89
C GLY A 37 7.11 4.16 -6.06
N THR A 38 5.98 4.15 -5.36
CA THR A 38 5.46 5.31 -4.62
C THR A 38 5.93 5.41 -3.17
N ASN A 39 6.84 4.53 -2.71
CA ASN A 39 7.32 4.41 -1.32
C ASN A 39 6.30 3.79 -0.33
N ASP A 40 5.06 3.54 -0.75
CA ASP A 40 4.02 3.02 0.15
C ASP A 40 4.33 1.58 0.58
N ALA A 41 4.73 0.72 -0.36
CA ALA A 41 5.10 -0.67 -0.04
C ALA A 41 6.36 -0.73 0.86
N TYR A 42 7.31 0.19 0.70
CA TYR A 42 8.47 0.30 1.59
C TYR A 42 8.05 0.64 3.02
N THR A 43 7.10 1.57 3.18
CA THR A 43 6.55 1.97 4.47
C THR A 43 5.89 0.79 5.19
N VAL A 44 5.05 0.01 4.49
CA VAL A 44 4.44 -1.22 5.04
C VAL A 44 5.50 -2.19 5.54
N VAL A 45 6.50 -2.48 4.72
CA VAL A 45 7.54 -3.44 5.05
C VAL A 45 8.42 -2.95 6.21
N GLN A 46 8.70 -1.64 6.26
CA GLN A 46 9.47 -1.01 7.34
C GLN A 46 8.72 -1.13 8.67
N ASP A 47 7.44 -0.76 8.71
CA ASP A 47 6.63 -0.83 9.93
C ASP A 47 6.41 -2.27 10.39
N TYR A 48 6.24 -3.20 9.45
CA TYR A 48 6.18 -4.62 9.78
C TYR A 48 7.50 -5.11 10.39
N GLY A 49 8.64 -4.64 9.88
CA GLY A 49 9.96 -4.91 10.44
C GLY A 49 10.17 -4.38 11.86
N LYS A 50 9.52 -3.27 12.23
CA LYS A 50 9.50 -2.75 13.61
C LYS A 50 8.68 -3.64 14.53
N ARG A 51 7.61 -4.25 14.03
CA ARG A 51 6.70 -5.13 14.80
C ARG A 51 7.23 -6.56 14.93
N LYS A 52 8.00 -7.04 13.96
CA LYS A 52 8.48 -8.43 13.92
C LYS A 52 9.95 -8.54 13.54
N HIS A 53 10.77 -9.01 14.47
CA HIS A 53 12.21 -9.20 14.25
C HIS A 53 12.55 -10.19 13.12
N LYS A 54 11.75 -11.26 12.98
CA LYS A 54 11.84 -12.23 11.88
C LYS A 54 11.04 -11.74 10.66
N ASN A 55 11.56 -10.71 10.00
CA ASN A 55 10.95 -10.13 8.81
C ASN A 55 11.53 -10.75 7.51
N PRO A 56 10.75 -11.51 6.72
CA PRO A 56 11.20 -12.11 5.46
C PRO A 56 11.54 -11.08 4.38
N PHE A 57 11.12 -9.83 4.55
CA PHE A 57 11.40 -8.74 3.61
C PHE A 57 12.73 -8.03 3.87
N LYS A 58 13.49 -8.38 4.92
CA LYS A 58 14.80 -7.75 5.22
C LYS A 58 15.73 -7.68 4.00
N ARG A 59 15.74 -8.73 3.17
CA ARG A 59 16.57 -8.78 1.95
C ARG A 59 16.20 -7.73 0.89
N TYR A 60 14.95 -7.24 0.90
CA TYR A 60 14.45 -6.25 -0.04
C TYR A 60 14.56 -4.81 0.48
N MET A 61 14.75 -4.62 1.79
CA MET A 61 14.75 -3.30 2.44
C MET A 61 15.71 -2.30 1.81
N LYS A 62 16.94 -2.74 1.47
CA LYS A 62 17.95 -1.86 0.87
C LYS A 62 17.52 -1.37 -0.52
N GLU A 63 16.95 -2.26 -1.33
CA GLU A 63 16.50 -1.89 -2.67
C GLU A 63 15.23 -1.04 -2.61
N LEU A 64 14.28 -1.38 -1.76
CA LEU A 64 13.07 -0.58 -1.57
C LEU A 64 13.39 0.84 -1.05
N ALA A 65 14.34 0.99 -0.14
CA ALA A 65 14.82 2.29 0.31
C ALA A 65 15.47 3.09 -0.84
N LYS A 66 16.23 2.40 -1.70
CA LYS A 66 16.85 3.01 -2.88
C LYS A 66 15.80 3.46 -3.90
N LEU A 67 14.82 2.63 -4.24
CA LEU A 67 13.71 2.99 -5.13
C LEU A 67 12.96 4.22 -4.59
N SER A 68 12.72 4.24 -3.28
CA SER A 68 12.05 5.35 -2.60
C SER A 68 12.86 6.66 -2.56
N SER A 69 14.18 6.60 -2.78
CA SER A 69 15.05 7.78 -2.81
C SER A 69 15.03 8.56 -4.15
N TYR A 70 14.54 7.94 -5.22
CA TYR A 70 14.45 8.59 -6.52
C TYR A 70 13.30 9.60 -6.57
N LYS A 71 13.35 10.55 -7.51
CA LYS A 71 12.26 11.53 -7.71
C LYS A 71 11.01 10.83 -8.22
N PHE A 72 9.83 11.31 -7.85
CA PHE A 72 8.56 10.64 -8.13
C PHE A 72 8.31 10.35 -9.62
N ASN A 73 8.76 11.22 -10.50
CA ASN A 73 8.68 11.10 -11.95
C ASN A 73 9.87 10.34 -12.58
N ASP A 74 10.71 9.70 -11.77
CA ASP A 74 11.88 8.97 -12.24
C ASP A 74 11.49 7.53 -12.60
N PRO A 75 11.66 7.09 -13.86
CA PRO A 75 11.29 5.75 -14.29
C PRO A 75 12.07 4.65 -13.55
N ARG A 76 13.21 4.98 -12.93
CA ARG A 76 13.99 4.05 -12.11
C ARG A 76 13.24 3.58 -10.86
N ARG A 77 12.17 4.28 -10.44
CA ARG A 77 11.30 3.86 -9.33
C ARG A 77 10.51 2.60 -9.64
N ALA A 78 10.28 2.32 -10.92
CA ALA A 78 9.58 1.14 -11.40
C ALA A 78 10.47 -0.11 -11.46
N ASP A 79 11.78 0.00 -11.21
CA ASP A 79 12.73 -1.09 -11.42
C ASP A 79 12.50 -2.24 -10.44
N THR A 80 11.90 -3.33 -10.93
CA THR A 80 11.64 -4.57 -10.17
C THR A 80 12.73 -5.63 -10.34
N SER A 81 13.78 -5.38 -11.12
CA SER A 81 14.82 -6.37 -11.46
C SER A 81 15.50 -6.98 -10.23
N LYS A 82 15.67 -6.20 -9.16
CA LYS A 82 16.30 -6.60 -7.90
C LYS A 82 15.30 -7.04 -6.81
N LEU A 83 14.01 -7.04 -7.13
CA LEU A 83 12.93 -7.46 -6.24
C LEU A 83 12.41 -8.88 -6.59
N LYS A 84 13.26 -9.73 -7.18
CA LYS A 84 12.88 -11.10 -7.56
C LYS A 84 12.29 -11.88 -6.38
N GLY A 85 11.09 -12.42 -6.59
CA GLY A 85 10.35 -13.18 -5.58
C GLY A 85 9.67 -12.33 -4.50
N PHE A 86 9.72 -11.00 -4.57
CA PHE A 86 9.04 -10.10 -3.62
C PHE A 86 7.55 -10.42 -3.55
N ALA A 87 6.89 -10.53 -4.71
CA ALA A 87 5.47 -10.83 -4.76
C ALA A 87 5.08 -12.16 -4.11
N LYS A 88 5.91 -13.19 -4.26
CA LYS A 88 5.71 -14.48 -3.59
C LYS A 88 5.87 -14.36 -2.08
N VAL A 89 6.85 -13.59 -1.61
CA VAL A 89 7.05 -13.32 -0.18
C VAL A 89 5.88 -12.50 0.38
N TRP A 90 5.39 -11.51 -0.36
CA TRP A 90 4.21 -10.73 0.02
C TRP A 90 2.98 -11.62 0.20
N LYS A 91 2.62 -12.36 -0.86
CA LYS A 91 1.53 -13.34 -0.86
C LYS A 91 1.62 -14.29 0.33
N LYS A 92 2.78 -14.92 0.51
CA LYS A 92 3.01 -15.87 1.61
C LYS A 92 2.84 -15.20 2.98
N THR A 93 3.46 -14.03 3.18
CA THR A 93 3.43 -13.36 4.48
C THR A 93 2.03 -12.92 4.84
N ALA A 94 1.27 -12.34 3.89
CA ALA A 94 -0.12 -11.95 4.09
C ALA A 94 -1.04 -13.14 4.43
N CYS A 95 -0.82 -14.30 3.81
CA CYS A 95 -1.61 -15.50 4.13
C CYS A 95 -1.22 -16.14 5.47
N SER A 96 0.05 -16.02 5.89
CA SER A 96 0.58 -16.73 7.06
C SER A 96 0.61 -15.90 8.35
N ASP A 97 0.61 -14.57 8.24
CA ASP A 97 0.84 -13.68 9.38
C ASP A 97 -0.23 -12.58 9.48
N PRO A 98 -1.16 -12.70 10.45
CA PRO A 98 -2.15 -11.66 10.73
C PRO A 98 -1.53 -10.29 11.07
N MET A 99 -0.32 -10.25 11.66
CA MET A 99 0.38 -9.00 11.96
C MET A 99 0.73 -8.23 10.68
N PHE A 100 1.02 -8.93 9.59
CA PHE A 100 1.30 -8.29 8.31
C PHE A 100 0.04 -7.66 7.72
N VAL A 101 -1.11 -8.35 7.83
CA VAL A 101 -2.42 -7.79 7.45
C VAL A 101 -2.75 -6.55 8.29
N GLN A 102 -2.57 -6.62 9.61
CA GLN A 102 -2.79 -5.46 10.48
C GLN A 102 -1.85 -4.30 10.14
N THR A 103 -0.60 -4.58 9.77
CA THR A 103 0.34 -3.53 9.37
C THR A 103 -0.12 -2.85 8.08
N GLN A 104 -0.64 -3.60 7.10
CA GLN A 104 -1.22 -3.00 5.89
C GLN A 104 -2.37 -2.05 6.23
N ILE A 105 -3.28 -2.46 7.12
CA ILE A 105 -4.41 -1.63 7.56
C ILE A 105 -3.91 -0.37 8.26
N ASP A 106 -2.97 -0.48 9.18
CA ASP A 106 -2.48 0.67 9.97
C ASP A 106 -1.75 1.68 9.10
N VAL A 107 -0.93 1.22 8.15
CA VAL A 107 -0.24 2.10 7.19
C VAL A 107 -1.25 2.73 6.23
N GLY A 108 -2.21 1.96 5.71
CA GLY A 108 -3.30 2.49 4.90
C GLY A 108 -4.09 3.59 5.64
N HIS A 109 -4.39 3.37 6.92
CA HIS A 109 -5.05 4.38 7.73
C HIS A 109 -4.17 5.61 7.97
N ALA A 110 -2.88 5.43 8.22
CA ALA A 110 -1.95 6.53 8.46
C ALA A 110 -1.75 7.41 7.21
N MET A 111 -1.63 6.79 6.04
CA MET A 111 -1.30 7.48 4.79
C MET A 111 -2.54 8.02 4.07
N TYR A 112 -3.68 7.33 4.13
CA TYR A 112 -4.88 7.68 3.37
C TYR A 112 -6.03 8.16 4.27
N LEU A 113 -6.37 7.41 5.32
CA LEU A 113 -7.54 7.75 6.15
C LEU A 113 -7.34 9.00 7.00
N LYS A 114 -6.23 9.10 7.74
CA LYS A 114 -5.99 10.24 8.65
C LYS A 114 -5.91 11.57 7.89
N PRO A 115 -5.18 11.70 6.77
CA PRO A 115 -5.19 12.93 5.98
C PRO A 115 -6.59 13.25 5.42
N SER A 116 -7.30 12.24 4.92
CA SER A 116 -8.67 12.41 4.41
C SER A 116 -9.64 12.95 5.48
N LEU A 117 -9.57 12.39 6.70
CA LEU A 117 -10.41 12.84 7.82
C LEU A 117 -10.04 14.25 8.29
N LYS A 118 -8.74 14.58 8.29
CA LYS A 118 -8.27 15.93 8.62
C LYS A 118 -8.77 16.95 7.58
N TYR A 119 -8.71 16.61 6.29
CA TYR A 119 -9.23 17.47 5.23
C TYR A 119 -10.76 17.58 5.28
N ALA A 120 -11.47 16.48 5.50
CA ALA A 120 -12.91 16.48 5.70
C ALA A 120 -13.33 17.38 6.88
N ALA A 121 -12.58 17.35 7.98
CA ALA A 121 -12.80 18.24 9.11
C ALA A 121 -12.53 19.72 8.77
N SER A 122 -11.48 20.04 7.98
CA SER A 122 -11.21 21.41 7.57
C SER A 122 -12.25 21.99 6.62
N VAL A 123 -12.92 21.15 5.83
CA VAL A 123 -14.04 21.57 4.96
C VAL A 123 -15.43 21.41 5.61
N GLY A 124 -15.47 21.17 6.93
CA GLY A 124 -16.72 21.18 7.72
C GLY A 124 -17.58 19.92 7.59
N VAL A 125 -17.07 18.83 7.02
CA VAL A 125 -17.82 17.59 6.80
C VAL A 125 -17.95 16.80 8.10
N LYS A 126 -19.16 16.78 8.65
CA LYS A 126 -19.46 16.09 9.92
C LYS A 126 -20.11 14.71 9.73
N SER A 127 -20.75 14.47 8.59
CA SER A 127 -21.48 13.21 8.33
C SER A 127 -20.53 12.04 8.06
N ASN A 128 -20.87 10.85 8.56
CA ASN A 128 -20.11 9.62 8.30
C ASN A 128 -20.11 9.25 6.81
N LEU A 129 -21.18 9.61 6.09
CA LEU A 129 -21.26 9.47 4.63
C LEU A 129 -20.26 10.39 3.91
N GLY A 130 -20.14 11.65 4.34
CA GLY A 130 -19.17 12.58 3.77
C GLY A 130 -17.72 12.15 4.03
N LYS A 131 -17.42 11.65 5.24
CA LYS A 131 -16.09 11.07 5.55
C LYS A 131 -15.77 9.85 4.66
N ALA A 132 -16.75 8.99 4.39
CA ALA A 132 -16.58 7.84 3.50
C ALA A 132 -16.34 8.26 2.03
N LEU A 133 -17.01 9.31 1.56
CA LEU A 133 -16.78 9.88 0.23
C LEU A 133 -15.40 10.54 0.12
N PHE A 134 -14.92 11.22 1.16
CA PHE A 134 -13.57 11.79 1.19
C PHE A 134 -12.48 10.73 1.19
N TYR A 135 -12.65 9.66 1.97
CA TYR A 135 -11.74 8.51 1.96
C TYR A 135 -11.69 7.85 0.57
N GLY A 136 -12.85 7.58 -0.04
CA GLY A 136 -12.91 7.05 -1.41
C GLY A 136 -12.30 7.99 -2.44
N LYS A 137 -12.53 9.31 -2.33
CA LYS A 137 -11.86 10.29 -3.18
C LYS A 137 -10.35 10.29 -3.00
N PHE A 138 -9.80 10.17 -1.79
CA PHE A 138 -8.33 10.19 -1.62
C PHE A 138 -7.64 8.93 -2.16
N GLU A 139 -8.27 7.75 -2.01
CA GLU A 139 -7.83 6.52 -2.68
C GLU A 139 -7.81 6.73 -4.22
N ILE A 140 -8.85 7.35 -4.78
CA ILE A 140 -8.99 7.57 -6.23
C ILE A 140 -8.12 8.72 -6.75
N TYR A 141 -8.03 9.84 -6.02
CA TYR A 141 -7.28 11.03 -6.43
C TYR A 141 -5.79 10.79 -6.40
N LEU A 142 -5.27 9.95 -5.49
CA LEU A 142 -3.89 9.53 -5.61
C LEU A 142 -3.73 8.68 -6.88
N PHE A 143 -4.56 7.66 -7.13
CA PHE A 143 -4.51 6.87 -8.38
C PHE A 143 -4.58 7.69 -9.68
N ILE A 144 -5.27 8.84 -9.67
CA ILE A 144 -5.46 9.72 -10.84
C ILE A 144 -4.41 10.85 -10.91
N MET A 145 -3.77 11.24 -9.81
CA MET A 145 -2.77 12.32 -9.78
C MET A 145 -1.30 11.84 -9.86
N ILE A 146 -1.04 10.54 -10.11
CA ILE A 146 0.33 10.02 -10.38
C ILE A 146 0.52 9.75 -11.86
#